data_AF-A0A656JLT5-F1
#
_entry.id   AF-A0A656JLT5-F1
#
_cell.length_a   1.000
_cell.length_b   1.000
_cell.length_c   1.000
_cell.angle_alpha   90.00
_cell.angle_beta   90.00
_cell.angle_gamma   90.00
#
_symmetry.space_group_name_H-M   'P 1'
#
loop_
_entity.id
_entity.type
_entity.pdbx_description
1 polymer ?
#
loop_
_entity_poly.entity_id
_entity_poly.type
_entity_poly.pdbx_seq_one_letter_code
_entity_poly.pdbx_strand_id
1 'polypeptide(L)'
;MTLAEGAIRGWDRRNVYYFQMLGSLSKHYGFSLEVPFKEIPADMQKVLLNGSGSQSVDFRYLNDRGDIVKRAHPFEGIVPNLERRYRETESATVREELAKF
;
A
#
# COMPACT_ATOMS: atom_id res chain seq x y z
N MET A 1 8.56 16.00 -2.27
CA MET A 1 7.88 15.18 -1.25
C MET A 1 8.12 13.72 -1.59
N THR A 2 8.62 12.96 -0.62
CA THR A 2 8.90 11.52 -0.74
C THR A 2 7.67 10.70 -0.35
N LEU A 3 7.64 9.39 -0.64
CA LEU A 3 6.58 8.51 -0.12
C LEU A 3 6.62 8.46 1.42
N ALA A 4 7.81 8.46 2.00
CA ALA A 4 8.00 8.46 3.44
C ALA A 4 7.47 9.74 4.14
N GLU A 5 7.35 10.85 3.39
CA GLU A 5 6.84 12.15 3.85
C GLU A 5 5.35 12.38 3.51
N GLY A 6 4.67 11.42 2.90
CA GLY A 6 3.24 11.56 2.57
C GLY A 6 2.96 12.11 1.18
N ALA A 7 3.83 11.85 0.20
CA ALA A 7 3.49 12.05 -1.22
C ALA A 7 2.18 11.33 -1.60
N ILE A 8 1.84 10.25 -0.88
CA ILE A 8 0.55 9.57 -0.95
C ILE A 8 0.02 9.41 0.48
N ARG A 9 -1.14 10.03 0.75
CA ARG A 9 -1.76 10.04 2.08
C ARG A 9 -2.03 8.62 2.58
N GLY A 10 -1.54 8.30 3.78
CA GLY A 10 -1.74 6.99 4.41
C GLY A 10 -0.77 5.90 3.96
N TRP A 11 0.13 6.21 3.02
CA TRP A 11 1.23 5.35 2.57
C TRP A 11 2.60 5.90 3.00
N ASP A 12 2.61 6.57 4.15
CA ASP A 12 3.77 7.20 4.77
C ASP A 12 4.11 6.51 6.10
N ARG A 13 5.16 7.00 6.78
CA ARG A 13 5.66 6.41 8.03
C ARG A 13 4.63 6.34 9.17
N ARG A 14 3.56 7.12 9.13
CA ARG A 14 2.49 7.11 10.15
C ARG A 14 1.63 5.85 10.04
N ASN A 15 1.61 5.21 8.86
CA ASN A 15 0.98 3.92 8.67
C ASN A 15 2.05 2.82 8.58
N VAL A 16 2.40 2.24 9.73
CA VAL A 16 3.49 1.26 9.87
C VAL A 16 3.28 0.05 8.95
N TYR A 17 2.05 -0.45 8.85
CA TYR A 17 1.68 -1.59 7.99
C TYR A 17 2.06 -1.31 6.53
N TYR A 18 1.52 -0.23 5.94
CA TYR A 18 1.77 0.10 4.55
C TYR A 18 3.22 0.51 4.29
N PHE A 19 3.85 1.24 5.21
CA PHE A 19 5.24 1.63 5.06
C PHE A 19 6.19 0.43 5.05
N GLN A 20 5.92 -0.59 5.87
CA GLN A 20 6.69 -1.84 5.86
C GLN A 20 6.49 -2.64 4.57
N MET A 21 5.27 -2.67 4.03
CA MET A 21 5.03 -3.24 2.69
C MET A 21 5.85 -2.54 1.61
N LEU A 22 5.83 -1.20 1.59
CA LEU A 22 6.64 -0.42 0.66
C LEU A 22 8.13 -0.71 0.83
N GLY A 23 8.60 -0.90 2.07
CA GLY A 23 10.00 -1.25 2.35
C GLY A 23 10.40 -2.64 1.84
N SER A 24 9.50 -3.63 1.90
CA SER A 24 9.72 -4.93 1.24
C SER A 24 9.77 -4.78 -0.28
N LEU A 25 8.86 -3.98 -0.86
CA LEU A 25 8.81 -3.72 -2.29
C LEU A 25 10.08 -3.02 -2.78
N SER A 26 10.55 -2.02 -2.04
CA SER A 26 11.75 -1.25 -2.37
C SER A 26 13.01 -2.11 -2.34
N LYS A 27 13.10 -3.04 -1.38
CA LYS A 27 14.18 -4.04 -1.31
C LYS A 27 14.14 -5.04 -2.47
N HIS A 28 12.95 -5.51 -2.82
CA HIS A 28 12.77 -6.47 -3.91
C HIS A 28 13.17 -5.91 -5.27
N TYR A 29 12.81 -4.66 -5.55
CA TYR A 29 13.07 -4.02 -6.84
C TYR A 29 14.30 -3.09 -6.86
N GLY A 30 14.93 -2.83 -5.72
CA GLY A 30 16.15 -2.04 -5.64
C GLY A 30 15.97 -0.53 -5.81
N PHE A 31 14.89 0.07 -5.27
CA PHE A 31 14.68 1.52 -5.27
C PHE A 31 14.59 2.09 -3.84
N SER A 32 14.71 3.42 -3.73
CA SER A 32 14.64 4.13 -2.44
C SER A 32 13.27 4.78 -2.23
N LEU A 33 12.75 4.70 -1.00
CA LEU A 33 11.55 5.43 -0.55
C LEU A 33 11.86 6.83 0.00
N GLU A 34 13.16 7.12 0.18
CA GLU A 34 13.67 8.37 0.76
C GLU A 34 13.90 9.44 -0.31
N VAL A 35 13.75 9.11 -1.60
CA VAL A 35 13.80 10.08 -2.69
C VAL A 35 12.40 10.61 -3.00
N PRO A 36 12.28 11.84 -3.54
CA PRO A 36 11.00 12.34 -4.03
C PRO A 36 10.34 11.35 -4.98
N PHE A 37 9.01 11.19 -4.90
CA PHE A 37 8.29 10.19 -5.73
C PHE A 37 8.59 10.34 -7.23
N LYS A 38 8.71 11.59 -7.70
CA LYS A 38 9.05 11.93 -9.09
C LYS A 38 10.44 11.46 -9.54
N GLU A 39 11.35 11.18 -8.60
CA GLU A 39 12.73 10.73 -8.85
C GLU A 39 12.87 9.21 -8.77
N ILE A 40 11.83 8.51 -8.31
CA ILE A 40 11.76 7.05 -8.40
C ILE A 40 11.69 6.66 -9.90
N PRO A 41 12.36 5.59 -10.36
CA PRO A 41 12.25 5.14 -11.74
C PRO A 41 10.80 4.96 -12.18
N ALA A 42 10.47 5.37 -13.41
CA ALA A 42 9.08 5.40 -13.89
C ALA A 42 8.38 4.03 -13.80
N ASP A 43 9.09 2.94 -14.04
CA ASP A 43 8.52 1.60 -13.92
C ASP A 43 8.22 1.21 -12.47
N MET A 44 9.01 1.70 -11.51
CA MET A 44 8.74 1.51 -10.09
C MET A 44 7.57 2.37 -9.60
N GLN A 45 7.43 3.60 -10.13
CA GLN A 45 6.23 4.40 -9.90
C GLN A 45 4.97 3.67 -10.39
N LYS A 46 5.02 3.04 -11.57
CA LYS A 46 3.90 2.22 -12.08
C LYS A 46 3.60 1.04 -11.17
N VAL A 47 4.62 0.31 -10.71
CA VAL A 47 4.44 -0.82 -9.77
C VAL A 47 3.85 -0.35 -8.44
N LEU A 48 4.31 0.79 -7.92
CA LEU A 48 3.77 1.40 -6.70
C LEU A 48 2.29 1.75 -6.85
N LEU A 49 1.91 2.38 -7.96
CA LEU A 49 0.53 2.83 -8.16
C LEU A 49 -0.41 1.68 -8.51
N ASN A 50 0.00 0.79 -9.42
CA ASN A 50 -0.87 -0.16 -10.09
C ASN A 50 -0.62 -1.63 -9.70
N GLY A 51 0.42 -1.90 -8.89
CA GLY A 51 0.75 -3.24 -8.43
C GLY A 51 1.84 -3.93 -9.24
N SER A 52 2.29 -5.09 -8.75
CA SER A 52 3.35 -5.90 -9.38
C SER A 52 2.82 -6.92 -10.41
N GLY A 53 1.54 -6.84 -10.75
CA GLY A 53 0.88 -7.79 -11.65
C GLY A 53 0.92 -9.21 -11.09
N SER A 54 1.54 -10.14 -11.80
CA SER A 54 1.72 -11.53 -11.36
C SER A 54 3.01 -11.77 -10.57
N GLN A 55 3.91 -10.77 -10.49
CA GLN A 55 5.18 -10.94 -9.82
C GLN A 55 4.98 -10.95 -8.30
N SER A 56 5.36 -12.06 -7.67
CA SER A 56 5.33 -12.19 -6.22
C SER A 56 6.50 -11.45 -5.57
N VAL A 57 6.23 -10.83 -4.42
CA VAL A 57 7.18 -10.09 -3.59
C VAL A 57 7.14 -10.69 -2.18
N ASP A 58 8.31 -10.84 -1.56
CA ASP A 58 8.42 -11.33 -0.19
C ASP A 58 8.15 -10.21 0.81
N PHE A 59 6.92 -10.19 1.33
CA PHE A 59 6.49 -9.19 2.28
C PHE A 59 6.77 -9.60 3.72
N ARG A 60 7.25 -8.62 4.50
CA ARG A 60 7.35 -8.71 5.95
C ARG A 60 6.82 -7.43 6.59
N TYR A 61 5.69 -7.53 7.29
CA TYR A 61 5.03 -6.38 7.93
C TYR A 61 4.33 -6.78 9.24
N LEU A 62 4.08 -5.79 10.09
CA LEU A 62 3.27 -5.90 11.30
C LEU A 62 1.80 -5.75 10.95
N ASN A 63 0.95 -6.68 11.38
CA ASN A 63 -0.50 -6.53 11.28
C ASN A 63 -1.08 -5.69 12.43
N ASP A 64 -2.37 -5.39 12.39
CA ASP A 64 -3.07 -4.61 13.42
C ASP A 64 -3.09 -5.29 14.81
N ARG A 65 -2.81 -6.59 14.88
CA ARG A 65 -2.68 -7.36 16.12
C ARG A 65 -1.25 -7.34 16.69
N GLY A 66 -0.30 -6.74 15.98
CA GLY A 66 1.12 -6.68 16.37
C GLY A 66 1.94 -7.90 15.93
N ASP A 67 1.36 -8.87 15.20
CA ASP A 67 2.09 -10.02 14.71
C ASP A 67 2.95 -9.65 13.49
N ILE A 68 4.14 -10.25 13.40
CA ILE A 68 4.96 -10.18 12.19
C ILE A 68 4.42 -11.19 11.18
N VAL A 69 3.87 -10.69 10.09
CA VAL A 69 3.47 -11.49 8.93
C VAL A 69 4.66 -11.61 7.98
N LYS A 70 4.90 -12.81 7.47
CA LYS A 70 5.84 -13.09 6.38
C LYS A 70 5.13 -13.88 5.29
N ARG A 71 4.95 -13.29 4.10
CA ARG A 71 4.23 -13.94 3.00
C ARG A 71 4.71 -13.45 1.65
N ALA A 72 4.82 -14.37 0.71
CA ALA A 72 5.02 -14.09 -0.70
C ALA A 72 3.65 -13.88 -1.38
N HIS A 73 3.43 -12.72 -2.00
CA HIS A 73 2.28 -12.49 -2.88
C HIS A 73 2.54 -11.29 -3.80
N PRO A 74 1.76 -11.11 -4.88
CA PRO A 74 1.80 -9.88 -5.66
C PRO A 74 1.38 -8.65 -4.86
N PHE A 75 2.00 -7.52 -5.14
CA PHE A 75 1.58 -6.23 -4.61
C PHE A 75 0.33 -5.76 -5.36
N GLU A 76 -0.73 -5.44 -4.61
CA GLU A 76 -2.02 -4.96 -5.15
C GLU A 76 -1.88 -3.62 -5.89
N GLY A 77 -0.96 -2.76 -5.45
CA GLY A 77 -0.88 -1.37 -5.89
C GLY A 77 -1.63 -0.43 -4.95
N ILE A 78 -1.14 0.81 -4.86
CA ILE A 78 -1.72 1.85 -4.01
C ILE A 78 -3.12 2.24 -4.49
N VAL A 79 -3.29 2.45 -5.79
CA VAL A 79 -4.56 2.93 -6.36
C VAL A 79 -5.66 1.87 -6.21
N PRO A 80 -5.48 0.60 -6.61
CA PRO A 80 -6.51 -0.42 -6.42
C PRO A 80 -6.86 -0.64 -4.94
N ASN A 81 -5.88 -0.54 -4.04
CA ASN A 81 -6.12 -0.66 -2.60
C ASN A 81 -7.01 0.47 -2.06
N LEU A 82 -6.78 1.71 -2.49
CA LEU A 82 -7.58 2.87 -2.10
C LEU A 82 -9.00 2.77 -2.66
N GLU A 83 -9.14 2.41 -3.94
CA GLU A 83 -10.45 2.23 -4.58
C GLU A 83 -11.29 1.15 -3.88
N ARG A 84 -10.67 0.02 -3.55
CA ARG A 84 -11.32 -1.07 -2.84
C ARG A 84 -11.78 -0.63 -1.45
N ARG A 85 -10.90 0.02 -0.67
CA ARG A 85 -11.24 0.54 0.67
C ARG A 85 -12.37 1.56 0.64
N TYR A 86 -12.37 2.45 -0.35
CA TYR A 86 -13.43 3.44 -0.54
C TYR A 86 -14.78 2.76 -0.75
N ARG A 87 -14.84 1.80 -1.69
CA ARG A 87 -16.06 1.05 -2.01
C ARG A 87 -16.58 0.22 -0.83
N GLU A 88 -15.67 -0.43 -0.10
CA GLU A 88 -16.01 -1.21 1.11
C GLU A 88 -16.62 -0.30 2.19
N THR A 89 -16.05 0.89 2.38
CA THR A 89 -16.54 1.86 3.38
C THR A 89 -17.92 2.40 3.00
N GLU A 90 -18.12 2.84 1.76
CA GLU A 90 -19.44 3.28 1.29
C GLU A 90 -20.48 2.16 1.45
N SER A 91 -20.13 0.93 1.10
CA SER A 91 -21.02 -0.21 1.24
C SER A 91 -21.40 -0.49 2.69
N ALA A 92 -20.47 -0.32 3.64
CA ALA A 92 -20.74 -0.48 5.07
C ALA A 92 -21.70 0.60 5.58
N THR A 93 -21.42 1.87 5.28
CA THR A 93 -22.28 2.99 5.67
C THR A 93 -23.69 2.84 5.11
N VAL A 94 -23.82 2.48 3.82
CA VAL A 94 -25.13 2.26 3.19
C VAL A 94 -25.89 1.10 3.86
N ARG A 95 -25.21 0.00 4.20
CA ARG A 95 -25.84 -1.12 4.91
C ARG A 95 -26.33 -0.72 6.30
N GLU A 96 -25.54 0.07 7.03
CA GLU A 96 -25.91 0.57 8.36
C GLU A 96 -27.09 1.55 8.31
N GLU A 97 -27.17 2.39 7.28
CA GLU A 97 -28.32 3.28 7.06
C GLU A 97 -29.58 2.48 6.77
N LEU A 98 -29.52 1.49 5.88
CA LEU A 98 -30.66 0.63 5.54
C LEU A 98 -31.16 -0.19 6.73
N ALA A 99 -30.28 -0.60 7.66
CA ALA A 99 -30.67 -1.35 8.85
C ALA A 99 -31.41 -0.51 9.91
N LYS A 100 -31.42 0.82 9.78
CA LYS A 100 -32.14 1.74 10.68
C LYS A 100 -33.58 2.02 10.25
N PHE A 101 -33.98 1.56 9.07
CA PHE A 101 -35.35 1.63 8.54
C PHE A 101 -36.06 0.28 8.72
#